data_AF-A0AAQ0FCM3-F1
#
_entry.id   AF-A0AAQ0FCM3-F1
#
_cell.length_a   1.000
_cell.length_b   1.000
_cell.length_c   1.000
_cell.angle_alpha   90.00
_cell.angle_beta   90.00
_cell.angle_gamma   90.00
#
_symmetry.space_group_name_H-M   'P 1'
#
loop_
_entity.id
_entity.type
_entity.pdbx_description
1 polymer ?
#
loop_
_entity_poly.entity_id
_entity_poly.type
_entity_poly.pdbx_seq_one_letter_code
_entity_poly.pdbx_strand_id
1 'polypeptide(L)'
;MVVCRCARTGNAAPRGTYSGRFGPERLPTRNIRKKENMRATTREKDENDMAPHKNESRIHARAGMTRRAVLKMMAAALTQVGLLTAAPGHAFAQQPSLDARTFLALSKALTGHANLDPTTAARLVDAFRRTDPGFAARAAALAQRVRAGQTPAQLLADADGAGLHDTALAIVAAWYTGTVGHGQKAVMVAYADALMYDTVHDGMSAPTYCSNGPLWWTAEPPPADVAPPRKTVASATTPHPQPHA
;
A
#
# COMPACT_ATOMS: atom_id res chain seq x y z
N MET A 1 27.57 45.90 27.35
CA MET A 1 26.95 47.11 26.74
C MET A 1 27.55 47.28 25.35
N VAL A 2 26.90 46.74 24.32
CA VAL A 2 27.19 47.06 22.92
C VAL A 2 25.83 47.14 22.24
N VAL A 3 25.49 48.36 21.84
CA VAL A 3 24.24 48.74 21.19
C VAL A 3 24.47 48.63 19.69
N CYS A 4 23.84 47.68 19.02
CA CYS A 4 23.74 47.69 17.56
C CYS A 4 22.36 48.22 17.16
N ARG A 5 22.35 49.51 16.83
CA ARG A 5 21.25 50.21 16.17
C ARG A 5 21.41 49.98 14.67
N CYS A 6 20.44 49.34 14.02
CA CYS A 6 20.31 49.41 12.56
C CYS A 6 18.87 49.75 12.17
N ALA A 7 18.77 50.60 11.17
CA ALA A 7 17.72 51.58 10.96
C ALA A 7 16.47 51.00 10.27
N ARG A 8 15.34 51.62 10.59
CA ARG A 8 14.02 51.42 9.99
C ARG A 8 13.85 52.41 8.84
N THR A 9 13.86 51.90 7.62
CA THR A 9 13.28 52.52 6.41
C THR A 9 12.54 51.37 5.71
N GLY A 10 11.22 51.30 5.66
CA GLY A 10 10.33 52.31 5.12
C GLY A 10 10.11 52.04 3.63
N ASN A 11 9.42 50.95 3.29
CA ASN A 11 8.75 50.84 1.99
C ASN A 11 7.55 49.89 2.07
N ALA A 12 6.36 50.47 2.14
CA ALA A 12 5.09 49.78 2.07
C ALA A 12 4.78 49.49 0.60
N ALA A 13 4.72 48.21 0.23
CA ALA A 13 4.17 47.79 -1.05
C ALA A 13 2.63 47.85 -1.01
N PRO A 14 1.95 48.31 -2.07
CA PRO A 14 0.51 48.53 -2.05
C PRO A 14 -0.26 47.21 -1.98
N ARG A 15 -1.24 47.17 -1.08
CA ARG A 15 -2.24 46.09 -0.97
C ARG A 15 -3.08 46.06 -2.25
N GLY A 16 -2.92 45.01 -3.05
CA GLY A 16 -3.84 44.69 -4.12
C GLY A 16 -5.21 44.34 -3.56
N THR A 17 -6.20 45.17 -3.80
CA THR A 17 -7.61 44.90 -3.50
C THR A 17 -8.15 43.86 -4.48
N TYR A 18 -8.23 42.60 -4.05
CA TYR A 18 -8.95 41.55 -4.79
C TYR A 18 -10.46 41.75 -4.57
N SER A 19 -11.10 42.54 -5.44
CA SER A 19 -12.56 42.66 -5.50
C SER A 19 -13.12 41.52 -6.34
N GLY A 20 -13.27 40.34 -5.72
CA GLY A 20 -13.99 39.21 -6.30
C GLY A 20 -15.49 39.37 -6.08
N ARG A 21 -16.22 39.78 -7.12
CA ARG A 21 -17.69 39.74 -7.15
C ARG A 21 -18.15 38.28 -7.18
N PHE A 22 -18.55 37.72 -6.04
CA PHE A 22 -19.31 36.47 -5.98
C PHE A 22 -20.79 36.77 -6.26
N GLY A 23 -21.21 36.57 -7.51
CA GLY A 23 -22.62 36.43 -7.86
C GLY A 23 -23.09 34.97 -7.68
N PRO A 24 -24.38 34.71 -7.39
CA PRO A 24 -24.88 33.36 -7.21
C PRO A 24 -25.10 32.68 -8.58
N GLU A 25 -24.09 31.98 -9.09
CA GLU A 25 -24.25 31.14 -10.27
C GLU A 25 -24.87 29.79 -9.88
N ARG A 26 -26.14 29.60 -10.28
CA ARG A 26 -26.90 28.36 -10.06
C ARG A 26 -26.28 27.22 -10.88
N LEU A 27 -25.78 26.20 -10.19
CA LEU A 27 -25.37 24.92 -10.78
C LEU A 27 -26.56 24.22 -11.46
N PRO A 28 -26.42 23.68 -12.68
CA PRO A 28 -27.49 22.95 -13.36
C PRO A 28 -27.71 21.58 -12.70
N THR A 29 -28.92 21.35 -12.17
CA THR A 29 -29.37 20.05 -11.66
C THR A 29 -29.52 19.04 -12.80
N ARG A 30 -28.51 18.19 -12.96
CA ARG A 30 -28.56 17.03 -13.87
C ARG A 30 -29.44 15.94 -13.24
N ASN A 31 -30.62 15.72 -13.81
CA ASN A 31 -31.62 14.72 -13.37
C ASN A 31 -31.06 13.28 -13.37
N ILE A 32 -30.61 12.79 -12.21
CA ILE A 32 -30.13 11.41 -12.01
C ILE A 32 -31.25 10.37 -12.20
N ARG A 33 -32.49 10.74 -11.87
CA ARG A 33 -33.67 9.84 -11.88
C ARG A 33 -34.02 9.25 -13.25
N LYS A 34 -33.69 9.94 -14.35
CA LYS A 34 -34.03 9.46 -15.70
C LYS A 34 -33.09 8.36 -16.20
N LYS A 35 -31.86 8.29 -15.68
CA LYS A 35 -30.85 7.28 -16.09
C LYS A 35 -31.05 5.93 -15.42
N GLU A 36 -31.68 5.86 -14.24
CA GLU A 36 -32.02 4.59 -13.59
C GLU A 36 -33.18 3.88 -14.28
N ASN A 37 -34.25 4.59 -14.63
CA ASN A 37 -35.41 3.99 -15.27
C ASN A 37 -35.08 3.35 -16.63
N MET A 38 -34.13 3.92 -17.39
CA MET A 38 -33.72 3.38 -18.68
C MET A 38 -32.82 2.14 -18.57
N ARG A 39 -32.16 1.94 -17.42
CA ARG A 39 -31.32 0.76 -17.15
C ARG A 39 -32.15 -0.43 -16.64
N ALA A 40 -33.25 -0.16 -15.95
CA ALA A 40 -34.19 -1.19 -15.50
C ALA A 40 -34.94 -1.84 -16.67
N THR A 41 -35.37 -1.05 -17.67
CA THR A 41 -36.11 -1.57 -18.83
C THR A 41 -35.28 -2.42 -19.79
N THR A 42 -33.94 -2.30 -19.76
CA THR A 42 -33.05 -3.13 -20.59
C THR A 42 -32.78 -4.49 -19.96
N ARG A 43 -32.93 -4.62 -18.63
CA ARG A 43 -32.71 -5.89 -17.92
C ARG A 43 -33.91 -6.84 -18.02
N GLU A 44 -35.10 -6.33 -18.28
CA GLU A 44 -36.33 -7.13 -18.36
C GLU A 44 -36.53 -7.82 -19.72
N LYS A 45 -35.79 -7.43 -20.76
CA LYS A 45 -35.96 -7.97 -22.12
C LYS A 45 -35.08 -9.18 -22.45
N ASP A 46 -34.03 -9.44 -21.67
CA ASP A 46 -33.10 -10.56 -21.92
C ASP A 46 -33.44 -11.82 -21.09
N GLU A 47 -34.47 -11.78 -20.23
CA GLU A 47 -34.81 -12.87 -19.29
C GLU A 47 -36.02 -13.72 -19.75
N ASN A 48 -36.57 -13.51 -20.95
CA ASN A 48 -37.81 -14.20 -21.39
C ASN A 48 -37.72 -14.97 -22.72
N ASP A 49 -36.52 -15.30 -23.21
CA ASP A 49 -36.33 -16.23 -24.34
C ASP A 49 -35.59 -17.50 -23.86
N MET A 50 -36.32 -18.42 -23.22
CA MET A 50 -35.86 -19.78 -22.94
C MET A 50 -36.80 -20.79 -23.61
N ALA A 51 -36.44 -21.21 -24.82
CA ALA A 51 -37.01 -22.38 -25.48
C ALA A 51 -36.38 -23.68 -24.93
N PRO A 52 -37.09 -24.82 -24.94
CA PRO A 52 -36.68 -26.01 -24.18
C PRO A 52 -35.61 -26.78 -24.95
N HIS A 53 -34.40 -26.87 -24.38
CA HIS A 53 -33.36 -27.75 -24.92
C HIS A 53 -33.57 -29.18 -24.39
N LYS A 54 -33.94 -30.06 -25.33
CA LYS A 54 -34.11 -31.50 -25.19
C LYS A 54 -32.86 -32.14 -24.58
N ASN A 55 -33.05 -33.02 -23.60
CA ASN A 55 -32.01 -33.93 -23.16
C ASN A 55 -31.71 -34.91 -24.30
N GLU A 56 -30.45 -35.03 -24.68
CA GLU A 56 -29.95 -36.21 -25.41
C GLU A 56 -28.73 -36.73 -24.66
N SER A 57 -28.97 -37.81 -23.94
CA SER A 57 -28.00 -38.71 -23.35
C SER A 57 -27.10 -39.31 -24.44
N ARG A 58 -25.86 -38.81 -24.57
CA ARG A 58 -24.83 -39.44 -25.38
C ARG A 58 -23.86 -40.21 -24.46
N ILE A 59 -24.10 -41.52 -24.35
CA ILE A 59 -23.21 -42.49 -23.72
C ILE A 59 -21.89 -42.50 -24.52
N HIS A 60 -20.81 -41.97 -23.95
CA HIS A 60 -19.47 -42.20 -24.46
C HIS A 60 -18.95 -43.54 -23.93
N ALA A 61 -18.85 -44.53 -24.82
CA ALA A 61 -18.18 -45.79 -24.54
C ALA A 61 -16.72 -45.52 -24.18
N ARG A 62 -16.36 -45.72 -22.90
CA ARG A 62 -14.96 -45.81 -22.46
C ARG A 62 -14.40 -47.14 -22.98
N ALA A 63 -13.58 -47.09 -24.03
CA ALA A 63 -12.71 -48.19 -24.38
C ALA A 63 -11.73 -48.43 -23.21
N GLY A 64 -11.94 -49.51 -22.47
CA GLY A 64 -11.12 -49.87 -21.31
C GLY A 64 -9.73 -50.28 -21.75
N MET A 65 -8.74 -49.42 -21.50
CA MET A 65 -7.34 -49.82 -21.59
C MET A 65 -7.02 -50.76 -20.44
N THR A 66 -6.75 -52.03 -20.74
CA THR A 66 -6.48 -53.04 -19.71
C THR A 66 -5.15 -52.76 -19.01
N ARG A 67 -5.09 -52.96 -17.69
CA ARG A 67 -3.87 -52.77 -16.86
C ARG A 67 -2.64 -53.51 -17.41
N ARG A 68 -2.84 -54.61 -18.16
CA ARG A 68 -1.79 -55.37 -18.84
C ARG A 68 -1.18 -54.64 -20.04
N ALA A 69 -1.90 -53.76 -20.73
CA ALA A 69 -1.37 -52.96 -21.82
C ALA A 69 -0.43 -51.85 -21.30
N VAL A 70 -0.78 -51.24 -20.16
CA VAL A 70 0.05 -50.21 -19.50
C VAL A 70 1.36 -50.81 -18.98
N LEU A 71 1.33 -52.00 -18.40
CA LEU A 71 2.54 -52.68 -17.91
C LEU A 71 3.46 -53.15 -19.04
N LYS A 72 2.91 -53.53 -20.19
CA LYS A 72 3.71 -53.90 -21.38
C LYS A 72 4.38 -52.69 -22.04
N MET A 73 3.76 -51.51 -21.99
CA MET A 73 4.37 -50.26 -22.48
C MET A 73 5.48 -49.76 -21.54
N MET A 74 5.37 -49.99 -20.22
CA MET A 74 6.43 -49.64 -19.26
C MET A 74 7.65 -50.58 -19.31
N ALA A 75 7.46 -51.85 -19.67
CA ALA A 75 8.56 -52.82 -19.76
C ALA A 75 9.48 -52.60 -20.97
N ALA A 76 9.03 -51.88 -22.00
CA ALA A 76 9.83 -51.57 -23.18
C ALA A 76 10.73 -50.32 -23.01
N ALA A 77 10.65 -49.59 -21.89
CA ALA A 77 11.39 -48.35 -21.66
C ALA A 77 12.65 -48.51 -20.80
N LEU A 78 13.04 -49.74 -20.42
CA LEU A 78 14.13 -49.99 -19.46
C LEU A 78 15.44 -50.53 -20.07
N THR A 79 15.60 -50.51 -21.39
CA THR A 79 16.84 -50.99 -22.04
C THR A 79 17.58 -49.91 -22.85
N GLN A 80 17.65 -48.68 -22.33
CA GLN A 80 18.64 -47.69 -22.77
C GLN A 80 19.42 -47.15 -21.57
N VAL A 81 20.40 -47.94 -21.11
CA VAL A 81 21.56 -47.41 -20.41
C VAL A 81 22.46 -46.80 -21.48
N GLY A 82 22.48 -45.47 -21.57
CA GLY A 82 23.33 -44.75 -22.52
C GLY A 82 23.30 -43.25 -22.30
N LEU A 83 24.33 -42.76 -21.59
CA LEU A 83 24.75 -41.35 -21.49
C LEU A 83 23.65 -40.33 -21.14
N LEU A 84 23.38 -40.17 -19.84
CA LEU A 84 22.86 -38.90 -19.33
C LEU A 84 24.02 -37.93 -19.19
N THR A 85 24.21 -37.15 -20.25
CA THR A 85 24.90 -35.86 -20.25
C THR A 85 24.54 -35.07 -18.99
N ALA A 86 25.54 -34.48 -18.35
CA ALA A 86 25.38 -33.50 -17.30
C ALA A 86 24.38 -32.42 -17.78
N ALA A 87 23.13 -32.54 -17.35
CA ALA A 87 22.19 -31.44 -17.45
C ALA A 87 22.81 -30.31 -16.60
N PRO A 88 23.01 -29.09 -17.15
CA PRO A 88 23.32 -27.97 -16.29
C PRO A 88 22.15 -27.89 -15.31
N GLY A 89 22.43 -28.14 -14.03
CA GLY A 89 21.45 -27.91 -12.99
C GLY A 89 20.94 -26.49 -13.22
N HIS A 90 19.67 -26.35 -13.57
CA HIS A 90 19.01 -25.06 -13.48
C HIS A 90 19.09 -24.72 -12.00
N ALA A 91 20.13 -23.98 -11.63
CA ALA A 91 20.18 -23.28 -10.37
C ALA A 91 18.95 -22.38 -10.43
N PHE A 92 17.90 -22.75 -9.71
CA PHE A 92 16.87 -21.79 -9.36
C PHE A 92 17.63 -20.66 -8.69
N ALA A 93 17.82 -19.55 -9.41
CA ALA A 93 18.37 -18.35 -8.83
C ALA A 93 17.52 -18.10 -7.60
N GLN A 94 18.14 -18.16 -6.41
CA GLN A 94 17.47 -17.96 -5.14
C GLN A 94 16.77 -16.60 -5.25
N GLN A 95 15.46 -16.60 -5.50
CA GLN A 95 14.72 -15.37 -5.62
C GLN A 95 14.91 -14.62 -4.30
N PRO A 96 15.38 -13.36 -4.33
CA PRO A 96 15.62 -12.64 -3.11
C PRO A 96 14.34 -12.65 -2.29
N SER A 97 14.40 -13.30 -1.12
CA SER A 97 13.26 -13.41 -0.23
C SER A 97 13.08 -12.07 0.48
N LEU A 98 11.92 -11.44 0.34
CA LEU A 98 11.58 -10.26 1.11
C LEU A 98 11.18 -10.69 2.52
N ASP A 99 12.10 -10.73 3.48
CA ASP A 99 11.77 -10.93 4.89
C ASP A 99 11.36 -9.60 5.58
N ALA A 100 10.88 -9.67 6.83
CA ALA A 100 10.44 -8.48 7.56
C ALA A 100 11.59 -7.49 7.84
N ARG A 101 12.83 -7.98 7.97
CA ARG A 101 14.01 -7.12 8.21
C ARG A 101 14.43 -6.39 6.94
N THR A 102 14.46 -7.08 5.81
CA THR A 102 14.69 -6.49 4.48
C THR A 102 13.60 -5.47 4.16
N PHE A 103 12.33 -5.79 4.44
CA PHE A 103 11.22 -4.85 4.27
C PHE A 103 11.36 -3.61 5.16
N LEU A 104 11.74 -3.79 6.44
CA LEU A 104 12.02 -2.67 7.34
C LEU A 104 13.15 -1.78 6.81
N ALA A 105 14.27 -2.37 6.38
CA ALA A 105 15.40 -1.62 5.82
C ALA A 105 15.00 -0.84 4.56
N LEU A 106 14.27 -1.48 3.64
CA LEU A 106 13.71 -0.84 2.46
C LEU A 106 12.77 0.32 2.83
N SER A 107 11.90 0.11 3.82
CA SER A 107 10.95 1.12 4.30
C SER A 107 11.67 2.34 4.87
N LYS A 108 12.74 2.15 5.65
CA LYS A 108 13.57 3.24 6.18
C LYS A 108 14.21 4.04 5.04
N ALA A 109 14.71 3.35 4.01
CA ALA A 109 15.32 3.99 2.84
C ALA A 109 14.32 4.79 2.01
N LEU A 110 13.10 4.26 1.82
CA LEU A 110 12.04 4.92 1.04
C LEU A 110 11.39 6.10 1.77
N THR A 111 11.22 6.01 3.09
CA THR A 111 10.58 7.07 3.87
C THR A 111 11.56 8.12 4.37
N GLY A 112 12.84 7.77 4.53
CA GLY A 112 13.83 8.59 5.22
C GLY A 112 13.70 8.57 6.75
N HIS A 113 12.79 7.77 7.31
CA HIS A 113 12.61 7.62 8.75
C HIS A 113 13.55 6.53 9.29
N ALA A 114 14.49 6.90 10.15
CA ALA A 114 15.43 5.95 10.76
C ALA A 114 14.76 5.03 11.82
N ASN A 115 13.70 5.53 12.47
CA ASN A 115 13.06 4.93 13.63
C ASN A 115 11.68 4.35 13.29
N LEU A 116 11.62 3.44 12.32
CA LEU A 116 10.40 2.68 12.02
C LEU A 116 10.28 1.48 12.96
N ASP A 117 9.06 1.22 13.45
CA ASP A 117 8.75 0.11 14.34
C ASP A 117 8.83 -1.25 13.59
N PRO A 118 9.67 -2.20 14.05
CA PRO A 118 9.81 -3.51 13.42
C PRO A 118 8.52 -4.34 13.42
N THR A 119 7.66 -4.18 14.42
CA THR A 119 6.39 -4.93 14.50
C THR A 119 5.42 -4.48 13.43
N THR A 120 5.29 -3.17 13.23
CA THR A 120 4.49 -2.55 12.17
C THR A 120 5.03 -2.93 10.80
N ALA A 121 6.35 -2.94 10.61
CA ALA A 121 6.96 -3.39 9.37
C ALA A 121 6.61 -4.86 9.04
N ALA A 122 6.66 -5.74 10.03
CA ALA A 122 6.27 -7.15 9.87
C ALA A 122 4.79 -7.29 9.49
N ARG A 123 3.90 -6.53 10.14
CA ARG A 123 2.46 -6.55 9.83
C ARG A 123 2.16 -5.98 8.44
N LEU A 124 2.85 -4.91 8.04
CA LEU A 124 2.69 -4.29 6.72
C LEU A 124 3.11 -5.25 5.60
N VAL A 125 4.29 -5.88 5.70
CA VAL A 125 4.74 -6.83 4.67
C VAL A 125 3.81 -8.04 4.56
N ASP A 126 3.27 -8.52 5.66
CA ASP A 126 2.28 -9.59 5.65
C ASP A 126 0.94 -9.16 5.05
N ALA A 127 0.48 -7.94 5.32
CA ALA A 127 -0.70 -7.39 4.67
C ALA A 127 -0.50 -7.29 3.15
N PHE A 128 0.63 -6.76 2.69
CA PHE A 128 0.95 -6.69 1.26
C PHE A 128 0.96 -8.06 0.58
N ARG A 129 1.58 -9.07 1.19
CA ARG A 129 1.62 -10.45 0.65
C ARG A 129 0.22 -11.04 0.48
N ARG A 130 -0.73 -10.69 1.34
CA ARG A 130 -2.13 -11.15 1.26
C ARG A 130 -2.94 -10.41 0.20
N THR A 131 -2.67 -9.13 0.00
CA THR A 131 -3.44 -8.29 -0.93
C THR A 131 -2.91 -8.32 -2.37
N ASP A 132 -1.61 -8.59 -2.55
CA ASP A 132 -0.92 -8.55 -3.84
C ASP A 132 0.10 -9.68 -3.96
N PRO A 133 -0.22 -10.77 -4.70
CA PRO A 133 0.65 -11.92 -4.86
C PRO A 133 2.02 -11.60 -5.48
N GLY A 134 2.13 -10.53 -6.29
CA GLY A 134 3.38 -10.15 -6.94
C GLY A 134 4.25 -9.20 -6.13
N PHE A 135 3.73 -8.69 -5.00
CA PHE A 135 4.40 -7.66 -4.21
C PHE A 135 5.78 -8.10 -3.73
N ALA A 136 5.88 -9.31 -3.18
CA ALA A 136 7.13 -9.77 -2.57
C ALA A 136 8.30 -9.78 -3.55
N ALA A 137 8.06 -10.17 -4.81
CA ALA A 137 9.07 -10.16 -5.86
C ALA A 137 9.50 -8.73 -6.24
N ARG A 138 8.54 -7.82 -6.43
CA ARG A 138 8.81 -6.42 -6.77
C ARG A 138 9.53 -5.68 -5.65
N ALA A 139 9.08 -5.86 -4.41
CA ALA A 139 9.71 -5.23 -3.24
C ALA A 139 11.10 -5.82 -2.96
N ALA A 140 11.33 -7.12 -3.20
CA ALA A 140 12.67 -7.70 -3.15
C ALA A 140 13.60 -7.11 -4.22
N ALA A 141 13.12 -6.94 -5.45
CA ALA A 141 13.87 -6.28 -6.52
C ALA A 141 14.18 -4.81 -6.19
N LEU A 142 13.24 -4.12 -5.53
CA LEU A 142 13.45 -2.76 -5.05
C LEU A 142 14.47 -2.71 -3.91
N ALA A 143 14.46 -3.67 -3.00
CA ALA A 143 15.43 -3.77 -1.90
C ALA A 143 16.88 -3.91 -2.40
N GLN A 144 17.11 -4.61 -3.52
CA GLN A 144 18.44 -4.72 -4.15
C GLN A 144 18.98 -3.39 -4.69
N ARG A 145 18.12 -2.37 -4.83
CA ARG A 145 18.48 -1.03 -5.29
C ARG A 145 18.83 -0.08 -4.14
N VAL A 146 18.69 -0.54 -2.90
CA VAL A 146 19.02 0.28 -1.74
C VAL A 146 20.54 0.43 -1.61
N ARG A 147 21.03 1.67 -1.68
CA ARG A 147 22.45 2.01 -1.50
C ARG A 147 22.65 2.85 -0.25
N ALA A 148 23.79 2.69 0.42
CA ALA A 148 24.13 3.50 1.58
C ALA A 148 24.28 4.99 1.19
N GLY A 149 23.73 5.87 2.02
CA GLY A 149 23.85 7.33 1.83
C GLY A 149 22.97 7.93 0.74
N GLN A 150 22.18 7.13 0.01
CA GLN A 150 21.26 7.68 -0.99
C GLN A 150 20.04 8.35 -0.34
N THR A 151 19.50 9.37 -0.99
CA THR A 151 18.26 10.01 -0.55
C THR A 151 17.02 9.21 -0.97
N PRO A 152 15.88 9.36 -0.29
CA PRO A 152 14.62 8.75 -0.73
C PRO A 152 14.25 9.10 -2.17
N ALA A 153 14.50 10.34 -2.60
CA ALA A 153 14.23 10.79 -3.97
C ALA A 153 15.10 10.08 -5.01
N GLN A 154 16.37 9.81 -4.68
CA GLN A 154 17.26 9.03 -5.56
C GLN A 154 16.78 7.58 -5.68
N LEU A 155 16.37 6.95 -4.58
CA LEU A 155 15.81 5.59 -4.61
C LEU A 155 14.51 5.53 -5.42
N LEU A 156 13.65 6.53 -5.31
CA LEU A 156 12.43 6.59 -6.10
C LEU A 156 12.75 6.72 -7.60
N ALA A 157 13.66 7.63 -7.99
CA ALA A 157 14.09 7.75 -9.38
C ALA A 157 14.69 6.44 -9.95
N ASP A 158 15.49 5.72 -9.14
CA ASP A 158 16.02 4.41 -9.51
C ASP A 158 14.93 3.33 -9.64
N ALA A 159 13.86 3.43 -8.84
CA ALA A 159 12.70 2.55 -8.92
C ALA A 159 11.91 2.81 -10.22
N ASP A 160 11.78 4.08 -10.62
CA ASP A 160 11.05 4.50 -11.82
C ASP A 160 11.68 3.93 -13.08
N GLY A 161 13.00 4.06 -13.20
CA GLY A 161 13.78 3.47 -14.30
C GLY A 161 13.70 1.94 -14.37
N ALA A 162 13.18 1.29 -13.32
CA ALA A 162 13.01 -0.15 -13.22
C ALA A 162 11.55 -0.62 -13.32
N GLY A 163 10.59 0.29 -13.50
CA GLY A 163 9.16 -0.03 -13.46
C GLY A 163 8.66 -0.45 -12.06
N LEU A 164 9.33 0.02 -10.99
CA LEU A 164 9.00 -0.28 -9.60
C LEU A 164 8.41 0.93 -8.83
N HIS A 165 8.15 2.05 -9.52
CA HIS A 165 7.60 3.29 -8.95
C HIS A 165 6.37 3.02 -8.06
N ASP A 166 5.36 2.34 -8.62
CA ASP A 166 4.10 2.08 -7.92
C ASP A 166 4.30 1.21 -6.67
N THR A 167 5.27 0.29 -6.71
CA THR A 167 5.60 -0.53 -5.52
C THR A 167 6.26 0.32 -4.45
N ALA A 168 7.18 1.23 -4.83
CA ALA A 168 7.80 2.16 -3.91
C ALA A 168 6.75 3.10 -3.27
N LEU A 169 5.88 3.69 -4.08
CA LEU A 169 4.81 4.56 -3.61
C LEU A 169 3.80 3.81 -2.74
N ALA A 170 3.44 2.58 -3.06
CA ALA A 170 2.54 1.78 -2.24
C ALA A 170 3.13 1.55 -0.83
N ILE A 171 4.43 1.25 -0.73
CA ILE A 171 5.11 1.09 0.57
C ILE A 171 5.07 2.39 1.36
N VAL A 172 5.41 3.53 0.73
CA VAL A 172 5.36 4.85 1.38
C VAL A 172 3.94 5.18 1.83
N ALA A 173 2.95 5.00 0.97
CA ALA A 173 1.55 5.25 1.28
C ALA A 173 1.08 4.39 2.46
N ALA A 174 1.50 3.13 2.54
CA ALA A 174 1.13 2.24 3.63
C ALA A 174 1.71 2.66 4.97
N TRP A 175 2.93 3.22 5.00
CA TRP A 175 3.49 3.81 6.22
C TRP A 175 2.81 5.10 6.64
N TYR A 176 2.52 5.98 5.68
CA TYR A 176 1.90 7.28 5.97
C TYR A 176 0.44 7.14 6.41
N THR A 177 -0.31 6.22 5.81
CA THR A 177 -1.73 6.02 6.12
C THR A 177 -1.97 4.91 7.14
N GLY A 178 -0.99 4.05 7.37
CA GLY A 178 -1.15 2.84 8.18
C GLY A 178 -2.04 1.78 7.53
N THR A 179 -2.36 1.89 6.23
CA THR A 179 -3.27 0.99 5.51
C THR A 179 -2.61 0.39 4.25
N VAL A 180 -2.94 -0.86 3.94
CA VAL A 180 -2.49 -1.53 2.71
C VAL A 180 -3.68 -1.80 1.79
N GLY A 181 -3.57 -1.41 0.52
CA GLY A 181 -4.64 -1.53 -0.47
C GLY A 181 -5.64 -0.37 -0.41
N HIS A 182 -6.81 -0.56 -1.00
CA HIS A 182 -7.81 0.51 -1.16
C HIS A 182 -9.25 0.00 -0.98
N GLY A 183 -10.16 0.94 -0.68
CA GLY A 183 -11.59 0.67 -0.53
C GLY A 183 -11.91 -0.31 0.59
N GLN A 184 -13.00 -1.06 0.43
CA GLN A 184 -13.51 -1.98 1.46
C GLN A 184 -12.58 -3.17 1.75
N LYS A 185 -11.54 -3.38 0.94
CA LYS A 185 -10.54 -4.46 1.10
C LYS A 185 -9.23 -3.96 1.71
N ALA A 186 -9.13 -2.66 2.03
CA ALA A 186 -7.95 -2.12 2.67
C ALA A 186 -7.73 -2.75 4.04
N VAL A 187 -6.49 -3.14 4.32
CA VAL A 187 -6.08 -3.70 5.61
C VAL A 187 -5.47 -2.59 6.45
N MET A 188 -6.10 -2.24 7.57
CA MET A 188 -5.54 -1.29 8.52
C MET A 188 -4.54 -2.01 9.42
N VAL A 189 -3.30 -1.52 9.42
CA VAL A 189 -2.18 -2.10 10.18
C VAL A 189 -1.80 -1.20 11.36
N ALA A 190 -1.81 0.12 11.14
CA ALA A 190 -1.55 1.12 12.15
C ALA A 190 -2.57 2.27 12.00
N TYR A 191 -2.96 2.89 13.10
CA TYR A 191 -3.84 4.06 13.09
C TYR A 191 -3.13 5.27 13.70
N ALA A 192 -3.02 5.33 15.04
CA ALA A 192 -2.35 6.43 15.73
C ALA A 192 -0.84 6.52 15.45
N ASP A 193 -0.23 5.40 15.06
CA ASP A 193 1.21 5.28 14.75
C ASP A 193 1.51 5.44 13.25
N ALA A 194 0.52 5.83 12.43
CA ALA A 194 0.76 6.15 11.02
C ALA A 194 1.60 7.43 10.87
N LEU A 195 2.56 7.43 9.94
CA LEU A 195 3.57 8.51 9.86
C LEU A 195 2.96 9.90 9.59
N MET A 196 1.79 9.99 8.97
CA MET A 196 1.12 11.29 8.76
C MET A 196 0.74 11.99 10.07
N TYR A 197 0.55 11.26 11.17
CA TYR A 197 0.27 11.86 12.47
C TYR A 197 1.54 12.28 13.19
N ASP A 198 2.68 11.67 12.90
CA ASP A 198 3.96 12.06 13.50
C ASP A 198 4.38 13.47 13.10
N THR A 199 4.06 13.89 11.87
CA THR A 199 4.40 15.21 11.33
C THR A 199 3.62 16.36 11.96
N VAL A 200 2.58 16.08 12.76
CA VAL A 200 1.73 17.10 13.39
C VAL A 200 1.47 16.81 14.87
N HIS A 201 2.14 15.82 15.47
CA HIS A 201 1.78 15.32 16.80
C HIS A 201 2.01 16.33 17.94
N ASP A 202 2.77 17.39 17.71
CA ASP A 202 3.03 18.50 18.64
C ASP A 202 1.88 19.51 18.70
N GLY A 203 1.06 19.58 17.65
CA GLY A 203 -0.10 20.47 17.55
C GLY A 203 -1.43 19.76 17.37
N MET A 204 -1.45 18.47 17.03
CA MET A 204 -2.68 17.72 16.72
C MET A 204 -2.54 16.26 17.14
N SER A 205 -3.53 15.75 17.89
CA SER A 205 -3.64 14.31 18.15
C SER A 205 -4.27 13.59 16.95
N ALA A 206 -4.01 12.28 16.83
CA ALA A 206 -4.78 11.44 15.93
C ALA A 206 -6.28 11.57 16.27
N PRO A 207 -7.18 11.57 15.27
CA PRO A 207 -8.61 11.63 15.54
C PRO A 207 -9.02 10.51 16.50
N THR A 208 -10.06 10.76 17.30
CA THR A 208 -10.52 9.87 18.41
C THR A 208 -9.55 9.69 19.58
N TYR A 209 -8.34 10.28 19.57
CA TYR A 209 -7.42 10.26 20.71
C TYR A 209 -7.43 11.61 21.46
N CYS A 210 -7.66 11.54 22.76
CA CYS A 210 -7.62 12.69 23.66
C CYS A 210 -6.23 12.81 24.29
N SER A 211 -5.34 13.64 23.73
CA SER A 211 -3.96 13.76 24.23
C SER A 211 -3.67 15.05 25.00
N ASN A 212 -4.40 16.13 24.72
CA ASN A 212 -4.01 17.48 25.15
C ASN A 212 -4.97 18.11 26.20
N GLY A 213 -5.88 17.31 26.77
CA GLY A 213 -6.90 17.80 27.72
C GLY A 213 -8.07 18.55 27.07
N PRO A 214 -9.05 19.02 27.84
CA PRO A 214 -10.17 19.80 27.32
C PRO A 214 -9.71 21.17 26.81
N LEU A 215 -10.37 21.67 25.75
CA LEU A 215 -10.13 22.99 25.14
C LEU A 215 -8.70 23.23 24.63
N TRP A 216 -7.91 22.17 24.40
CA TRP A 216 -6.50 22.29 23.99
C TRP A 216 -6.28 23.13 22.72
N TRP A 217 -7.27 23.14 21.83
CA TRP A 217 -7.24 23.86 20.54
C TRP A 217 -7.31 25.39 20.68
N THR A 218 -7.49 25.93 21.89
CA THR A 218 -7.42 27.39 22.13
C THR A 218 -5.99 27.89 22.38
N ALA A 219 -5.04 26.98 22.58
CA ALA A 219 -3.63 27.35 22.68
C ALA A 219 -3.09 27.77 21.30
N GLU A 220 -2.09 28.65 21.30
CA GLU A 220 -1.36 28.99 20.07
C GLU A 220 -0.72 27.72 19.48
N PRO A 221 -0.91 27.41 18.19
CA PRO A 221 -0.29 26.25 17.57
C PRO A 221 1.23 26.40 17.53
N PRO A 222 1.98 25.29 17.51
CA PRO A 222 3.42 25.34 17.31
C PRO A 222 3.76 26.01 15.96
N PRO A 223 4.91 26.70 15.85
CA PRO A 223 5.33 27.32 14.60
C PRO A 223 5.46 26.29 13.46
N ALA A 224 4.90 26.61 12.29
CA ALA A 224 4.87 25.71 11.14
C ALA A 224 6.25 25.45 10.50
N ASP A 225 7.25 26.27 10.82
CA ASP A 225 8.63 26.16 10.33
C ASP A 225 9.54 25.31 11.23
N VAL A 226 9.02 24.83 12.37
CA VAL A 226 9.76 23.97 13.30
C VAL A 226 9.33 22.52 13.10
N ALA A 227 10.30 21.62 12.89
CA ALA A 227 10.02 20.20 12.78
C ALA A 227 9.52 19.65 14.13
N PRO A 228 8.43 18.87 14.15
CA PRO A 228 7.91 18.30 15.38
C PRO A 228 8.93 17.32 15.98
N PRO A 229 8.98 17.18 17.31
CA PRO A 229 9.85 16.20 17.97
C PRO A 229 9.55 14.79 17.46
N ARG A 230 10.51 14.09 16.85
CA ARG A 230 10.24 12.75 16.32
C ARG A 230 9.81 11.82 17.45
N LYS A 231 8.69 11.11 17.27
CA LYS A 231 8.30 10.03 18.18
C LYS A 231 9.43 9.00 18.24
N THR A 232 9.93 8.74 19.43
CA THR A 232 10.80 7.59 19.68
C THR A 232 9.89 6.36 19.74
N VAL A 233 10.25 5.27 19.05
CA VAL A 233 9.51 4.01 19.15
C VAL A 233 9.56 3.57 20.62
N ALA A 234 8.49 3.82 21.35
CA ALA A 234 8.36 3.34 22.72
C ALA A 234 8.24 1.82 22.66
N SER A 235 9.04 1.12 23.47
CA SER A 235 8.95 -0.32 23.55
C SER A 235 7.53 -0.70 23.95
N ALA A 236 6.89 -1.57 23.17
CA ALA A 236 5.59 -2.12 23.53
C ALA A 236 5.75 -2.87 24.86
N THR A 237 5.25 -2.29 25.95
CA THR A 237 4.67 -2.93 27.15
C THR A 237 4.87 -2.02 28.37
N THR A 238 3.80 -1.36 28.79
CA THR A 238 3.40 -1.46 30.19
C THR A 238 1.90 -1.70 30.17
N PRO A 239 1.41 -2.85 30.68
CA PRO A 239 -0.03 -3.04 30.84
C PRO A 239 -0.51 -1.93 31.77
N HIS A 240 -1.47 -1.14 31.31
CA HIS A 240 -2.17 -0.25 32.22
C HIS A 240 -3.03 -1.15 33.11
N PRO A 241 -2.78 -1.24 34.44
CA PRO A 241 -3.64 -2.02 35.31
C PRO A 241 -5.00 -1.32 35.27
N GLN A 242 -6.01 -1.96 34.70
CA GLN A 242 -7.39 -1.57 34.94
C GLN A 242 -7.77 -2.23 36.27
N PRO A 243 -7.90 -1.50 37.39
CA PRO A 243 -8.54 -2.05 38.56
C PRO A 243 -9.98 -2.35 38.16
N HIS A 244 -10.30 -3.64 38.06
CA HIS A 244 -11.67 -4.10 37.97
C HIS A 244 -12.39 -3.66 39.25
N ALA A 245 -13.42 -2.82 39.10
CA ALA A 245 -14.38 -2.49 40.14
C ALA A 245 -15.50 -3.53 40.16
#